data_AF-A0A2V9L1M4-F1
#
_entry.id   AF-A0A2V9L1M4-F1
#
_cell.length_a   1.000
_cell.length_b   1.000
_cell.length_c   1.000
_cell.angle_alpha   90.00
_cell.angle_beta   90.00
_cell.angle_gamma   90.00
#
_symmetry.space_group_name_H-M   'P 1'
#
loop_
_entity.id
_entity.type
_entity.pdbx_description
1 polymer ?
#
loop_
_entity_poly.entity_id
_entity_poly.type
_entity_poly.pdbx_seq_one_letter_code
_entity_poly.pdbx_strand_id
1 'polypeptide(L)'
;MVYDVCVIGSGPAGGVLSKELAEAGAKVALVEAGRMMTGQDFHYHAWPYQRAYTQRLETYGPRNAYPPEVTKAIRYENSDRIWVDRIRAVGGRSIHWNAVCLRFADRDFRERSLQGVEEDWPLSYQELSPFYSYVEKMIGVTGMRDHLEIVPDGEYLPPLKGRCSDQIIKRTCARLGIPMIAARKAVLTEPYDNRPPCHYCGHCMDGCDVGAIFT
;
A
#
# COMPACT_ATOMS: atom_id res chain seq x y z
N MET A 1 -11.14 15.75 28.15
CA MET A 1 -11.54 14.34 27.97
C MET A 1 -10.33 13.48 28.25
N VAL A 2 -10.50 12.31 28.88
CA VAL A 2 -9.41 11.35 29.16
C VAL A 2 -9.55 10.18 28.19
N TYR A 3 -8.45 9.81 27.54
CA TYR A 3 -8.35 8.68 26.60
C TYR A 3 -7.39 7.63 27.18
N ASP A 4 -7.58 6.37 26.80
CA ASP A 4 -6.72 5.26 27.25
C ASP A 4 -5.43 5.21 26.41
N VAL A 5 -5.54 5.51 25.11
CA VAL A 5 -4.42 5.46 24.15
C VAL A 5 -4.48 6.66 23.21
N CYS A 6 -3.31 7.25 22.92
CA CYS A 6 -3.14 8.27 21.88
C CYS A 6 -2.28 7.69 20.74
N VAL A 7 -2.84 7.58 19.55
CA VAL A 7 -2.16 7.12 18.34
C VAL A 7 -1.81 8.33 17.48
N ILE A 8 -0.53 8.49 17.15
CA ILE A 8 -0.02 9.61 16.35
C ILE A 8 0.20 9.12 14.92
N GLY A 9 -0.60 9.64 13.99
CA GLY A 9 -0.58 9.31 12.57
C GLY A 9 -1.68 8.31 12.19
N SER A 10 -2.44 8.65 11.16
CA SER A 10 -3.59 7.86 10.67
C SER A 10 -3.28 7.03 9.42
N GLY A 11 -2.00 6.78 9.15
CA GLY A 11 -1.57 5.87 8.08
C GLY A 11 -1.98 4.41 8.34
N PRO A 12 -1.65 3.47 7.44
CA PRO A 12 -2.05 2.06 7.56
C PRO A 12 -1.79 1.44 8.94
N ALA A 13 -0.62 1.67 9.51
CA ALA A 13 -0.26 1.15 10.83
C ALA A 13 -1.13 1.75 11.96
N GLY A 14 -1.27 3.08 12.00
CA GLY A 14 -2.04 3.77 13.03
C GLY A 14 -3.55 3.54 12.88
N GLY A 15 -4.04 3.43 11.65
CA GLY A 15 -5.42 3.10 11.34
C GLY A 15 -5.81 1.70 11.82
N VAL A 16 -5.01 0.68 11.48
CA VAL A 16 -5.23 -0.70 11.96
C VAL A 16 -5.15 -0.75 13.48
N LEU A 17 -4.10 -0.17 14.09
CA LEU A 17 -3.97 -0.16 15.56
C LEU A 17 -5.16 0.50 16.25
N SER A 18 -5.60 1.65 15.74
CA SER A 18 -6.74 2.37 16.31
C SER A 18 -8.03 1.58 16.18
N LYS A 19 -8.27 0.93 15.04
CA LYS A 19 -9.41 0.02 14.82
C LYS A 19 -9.41 -1.10 15.85
N GLU A 20 -8.32 -1.87 15.93
CA GLU A 20 -8.25 -3.05 16.81
C GLU A 20 -8.42 -2.66 18.29
N LEU A 21 -7.80 -1.57 18.74
CA LEU A 21 -7.94 -1.08 20.11
C LEU A 21 -9.35 -0.57 20.41
N ALA A 22 -9.95 0.17 19.47
CA ALA A 22 -11.31 0.70 19.65
C ALA A 22 -12.37 -0.41 19.66
N GLU A 23 -12.24 -1.41 18.77
CA GLU A 23 -13.11 -2.59 18.74
C GLU A 23 -12.96 -3.45 20.00
N ALA A 24 -11.78 -3.47 20.62
CA ALA A 24 -11.55 -4.08 21.93
C ALA A 24 -12.11 -3.24 23.11
N GLY A 25 -12.67 -2.05 22.85
CA GLY A 25 -13.35 -1.22 23.84
C GLY A 25 -12.53 -0.07 24.43
N ALA A 26 -11.29 0.15 23.97
CA ALA A 26 -10.47 1.27 24.44
C ALA A 26 -10.93 2.62 23.86
N LYS A 27 -10.81 3.69 24.64
CA LYS A 27 -10.99 5.07 24.17
C LYS A 27 -9.70 5.55 23.51
N VAL A 28 -9.69 5.54 22.18
CA VAL A 28 -8.51 5.92 21.38
C VAL A 28 -8.64 7.36 20.88
N ALA A 29 -7.59 8.16 21.11
CA ALA A 29 -7.40 9.44 20.41
C ALA A 29 -6.48 9.21 19.21
N LEU A 30 -7.01 9.34 17.99
CA LEU A 30 -6.21 9.30 16.76
C LEU A 30 -5.92 10.72 16.30
N VAL A 31 -4.63 11.09 16.24
CA VAL A 31 -4.18 12.43 15.86
C VAL A 31 -3.45 12.37 14.53
N GLU A 32 -3.92 13.15 13.55
CA GLU A 32 -3.32 13.27 12.23
C GLU A 32 -2.90 14.73 11.98
N ALA A 33 -1.72 14.92 11.36
CA ALA A 33 -1.21 16.25 11.02
C ALA A 33 -1.82 16.82 9.73
N GLY A 34 -2.27 15.94 8.84
CA GLY A 34 -2.96 16.29 7.61
C GLY A 34 -4.47 16.43 7.71
N ARG A 35 -5.08 16.91 6.63
CA ARG A 35 -6.55 16.96 6.49
C ARG A 35 -7.11 15.65 5.94
N MET A 36 -8.42 15.49 6.08
CA MET A 36 -9.15 14.46 5.34
C MET A 36 -9.15 14.81 3.85
N MET A 37 -8.87 13.80 3.02
CA MET A 37 -8.96 13.89 1.56
C MET A 37 -10.24 13.22 1.08
N THR A 38 -10.84 13.74 0.01
CA THR A 38 -12.06 13.19 -0.58
C THR A 38 -11.83 12.87 -2.06
N GLY A 39 -12.79 12.18 -2.68
CA GLY A 39 -12.75 11.90 -4.13
C GLY A 39 -12.55 13.16 -4.99
N GLN A 40 -13.01 14.33 -4.50
CA GLN A 40 -12.79 15.60 -5.20
C GLN A 40 -11.32 16.03 -5.24
N ASP A 41 -10.47 15.54 -4.33
CA ASP A 41 -9.03 15.83 -4.38
C ASP A 41 -8.31 15.06 -5.51
N PHE A 42 -8.97 14.05 -6.08
CA PHE A 42 -8.46 13.16 -7.11
C PHE A 42 -9.22 13.42 -8.42
N HIS A 43 -8.90 14.49 -9.13
CA HIS A 43 -9.59 14.91 -10.37
C HIS A 43 -9.24 14.06 -11.62
N TYR A 44 -9.24 12.73 -11.51
CA TYR A 44 -8.79 11.83 -12.59
C TYR A 44 -9.92 11.32 -13.48
N HIS A 45 -11.17 11.28 -13.00
CA HIS A 45 -12.36 11.02 -13.82
C HIS A 45 -13.14 12.31 -14.17
N ALA A 46 -12.43 13.44 -14.26
CA ALA A 46 -12.99 14.72 -14.71
C ALA A 46 -12.51 15.05 -16.12
N TRP A 47 -13.33 15.73 -16.92
CA TRP A 47 -12.91 16.21 -18.22
C TRP A 47 -11.75 17.21 -18.08
N PRO A 48 -10.81 17.29 -19.04
CA PRO A 48 -9.67 18.20 -18.96
C PRO A 48 -10.02 19.66 -18.64
N TYR A 49 -11.16 20.16 -19.14
CA TYR A 49 -11.65 21.52 -18.91
C TYR A 49 -12.36 21.73 -17.55
N GLN A 50 -12.72 20.64 -16.86
CA GLN A 50 -13.25 20.69 -15.49
C GLN A 50 -12.13 20.69 -14.44
N ARG A 51 -10.91 20.35 -14.86
CA ARG A 51 -9.74 20.45 -13.99
C ARG A 51 -9.43 21.94 -13.84
N ALA A 52 -9.34 22.43 -12.61
CA ALA A 52 -8.87 23.78 -12.35
C ALA A 52 -7.53 23.98 -13.10
N TYR A 53 -7.40 25.06 -13.86
CA TYR A 53 -6.33 25.36 -14.84
C TYR A 53 -4.91 25.49 -14.23
N THR A 54 -4.64 24.92 -13.05
CA THR A 54 -3.52 25.34 -12.19
C THR A 54 -2.66 24.21 -11.64
N GLN A 55 -2.69 23.00 -12.20
CA GLN A 55 -1.74 21.96 -11.78
C GLN A 55 -1.04 21.33 -12.98
N ARG A 56 0.03 22.02 -13.39
CA ARG A 56 1.12 21.48 -14.21
C ARG A 56 1.40 20.03 -13.82
N LEU A 57 1.50 19.18 -14.84
CA LEU A 57 1.85 17.75 -14.83
C LEU A 57 3.21 17.41 -14.18
N GLU A 58 3.79 18.30 -13.38
CA GLU A 58 5.17 18.22 -12.88
C GLU A 58 5.30 17.44 -11.56
N THR A 59 4.20 17.10 -10.87
CA THR A 59 4.23 16.38 -9.58
C THR A 59 3.41 15.10 -9.64
N TYR A 60 4.06 13.95 -9.44
CA TYR A 60 3.41 12.66 -9.20
C TYR A 60 2.62 12.74 -7.88
N GLY A 61 1.31 12.46 -7.91
CA GLY A 61 0.45 12.46 -6.72
C GLY A 61 -0.24 13.79 -6.36
N PRO A 62 -1.17 13.76 -5.38
CA PRO A 62 -1.95 14.92 -4.98
C PRO A 62 -1.06 15.94 -4.27
N ARG A 63 -0.70 17.04 -4.94
CA ARG A 63 0.20 18.09 -4.40
C ARG A 63 -0.21 18.57 -3.00
N ASN A 64 -1.51 18.61 -2.71
CA ASN A 64 -2.04 19.02 -1.40
C ASN A 64 -1.65 18.07 -0.25
N ALA A 65 -1.29 16.82 -0.54
CA ALA A 65 -0.85 15.84 0.44
C ALA A 65 0.66 15.97 0.74
N TYR A 66 1.43 16.71 -0.08
CA TYR A 66 2.88 16.87 -0.01
C TYR A 66 3.28 18.30 0.37
N PRO A 67 3.16 18.69 1.64
CA PRO A 67 3.50 20.03 2.02
C PRO A 67 5.05 20.20 1.99
N PRO A 68 5.59 21.32 1.46
CA PRO A 68 7.02 21.48 1.18
C PRO A 68 7.96 21.32 2.38
N GLU A 69 7.46 21.50 3.59
CA GLU A 69 8.24 21.30 4.82
C GLU A 69 8.51 19.82 5.10
N VAL A 70 7.64 18.90 4.66
CA VAL A 70 7.79 17.46 4.90
C VAL A 70 8.96 16.89 4.09
N THR A 71 9.09 17.31 2.83
CA THR A 71 10.21 16.89 1.97
C THR A 71 11.55 17.44 2.43
N LYS A 72 11.55 18.50 3.26
CA LYS A 72 12.75 19.14 3.83
C LYS A 72 13.02 18.74 5.28
N ALA A 73 12.11 17.98 5.91
CA ALA A 73 12.18 17.66 7.33
C ALA A 73 13.29 16.64 7.65
N ILE A 74 13.64 15.77 6.70
CA ILE A 74 14.71 14.80 6.86
C ILE A 74 15.95 15.33 6.15
N ARG A 75 17.00 15.56 6.94
CA ARG A 75 18.33 15.93 6.43
C ARG A 75 19.23 14.71 6.50
N TYR A 76 19.85 14.40 5.38
CA TYR A 76 20.86 13.36 5.28
C TYR A 76 22.22 14.05 5.28
N GLU A 77 23.01 13.78 6.31
CA GLU A 77 24.37 14.29 6.44
C GLU A 77 25.36 13.16 6.14
N ASN A 78 26.40 13.44 5.37
CA ASN A 78 27.46 12.49 5.02
C ASN A 78 26.96 11.18 4.36
N SER A 79 25.86 11.25 3.59
CA SER A 79 25.36 10.12 2.80
C SER A 79 24.97 10.55 1.39
N ASP A 80 24.74 9.56 0.53
CA ASP A 80 24.10 9.79 -0.76
C ASP A 80 22.73 10.48 -0.60
N ARG A 81 22.32 11.20 -1.65
CA ARG A 81 21.03 11.91 -1.64
C ARG A 81 19.88 10.92 -1.65
N ILE A 82 19.23 10.75 -0.51
CA ILE A 82 18.02 9.95 -0.37
C ILE A 82 16.79 10.86 -0.54
N TRP A 83 15.88 10.46 -1.41
CA TRP A 83 14.59 11.13 -1.58
C TRP A 83 13.58 10.56 -0.59
N VAL A 84 12.90 11.43 0.15
CA VAL A 84 11.84 11.04 1.08
C VAL A 84 10.52 11.56 0.57
N ASP A 85 9.60 10.63 0.37
CA ASP A 85 8.28 10.91 -0.16
C ASP A 85 7.21 10.58 0.89
N ARG A 86 6.83 11.59 1.68
CA ARG A 86 5.87 11.48 2.77
C ARG A 86 4.69 12.42 2.53
N ILE A 87 3.50 11.94 2.88
CA ILE A 87 2.29 12.76 2.85
C ILE A 87 1.71 12.97 4.24
N ARG A 88 0.98 14.06 4.40
CA ARG A 88 0.16 14.36 5.57
C ARG A 88 -1.29 14.44 5.16
N ALA A 89 -2.05 13.39 5.44
CA ALA A 89 -3.48 13.31 5.18
C ALA A 89 -4.08 12.18 6.02
N VAL A 90 -5.38 12.24 6.28
CA VAL A 90 -6.09 11.15 6.99
C VAL A 90 -6.08 9.89 6.14
N GLY A 91 -5.44 8.82 6.62
CA GLY A 91 -5.12 7.61 5.85
C GLY A 91 -3.63 7.52 5.45
N GLY A 92 -2.87 8.60 5.60
CA GLY A 92 -1.44 8.61 5.27
C GLY A 92 -1.14 8.14 3.85
N ARG A 93 -0.01 7.45 3.64
CA ARG A 93 0.46 7.07 2.30
C ARG A 93 -0.46 6.09 1.57
N SER A 94 -1.38 5.37 2.23
CA SER A 94 -2.30 4.47 1.51
C SER A 94 -3.35 5.21 0.69
N ILE A 95 -3.55 6.52 0.90
CA ILE A 95 -4.43 7.35 0.06
C ILE A 95 -4.00 7.35 -1.42
N HIS A 96 -2.69 7.24 -1.68
CA HIS A 96 -2.19 7.00 -3.02
C HIS A 96 -0.88 6.21 -2.93
N TRP A 97 -0.82 5.06 -3.56
CA TRP A 97 0.33 4.15 -3.51
C TRP A 97 0.13 3.11 -4.61
N ASN A 98 1.14 2.29 -4.87
CA ASN A 98 0.98 1.24 -5.89
C ASN A 98 0.14 0.07 -5.36
N ALA A 99 -0.19 0.02 -4.07
CA ALA A 99 -0.95 -1.04 -3.42
C ALA A 99 -0.34 -2.44 -3.59
N VAL A 100 0.99 -2.55 -3.69
CA VAL A 100 1.68 -3.85 -3.76
C VAL A 100 1.81 -4.41 -2.35
N CYS A 101 1.36 -5.65 -2.16
CA CYS A 101 1.29 -6.31 -0.84
C CYS A 101 1.96 -7.68 -0.95
N LEU A 102 3.27 -7.72 -0.69
CA LEU A 102 4.05 -8.95 -0.66
C LEU A 102 4.33 -9.35 0.79
N ARG A 103 4.30 -10.66 1.06
CA ARG A 103 4.78 -11.23 2.32
C ARG A 103 6.29 -11.33 2.27
N PHE A 104 6.94 -11.18 3.43
CA PHE A 104 8.31 -11.64 3.61
C PHE A 104 8.33 -13.18 3.56
N ALA A 105 9.42 -13.73 3.06
CA ALA A 105 9.71 -15.15 3.09
C ALA A 105 10.29 -15.56 4.45
N ASP A 106 10.21 -16.85 4.78
CA ASP A 106 10.76 -17.40 6.02
C ASP A 106 12.26 -17.11 6.21
N ARG A 107 13.00 -17.06 5.11
CA ARG A 107 14.43 -16.71 5.09
C ARG A 107 14.71 -15.25 5.47
N ASP A 108 13.79 -14.33 5.19
CA ASP A 108 13.97 -12.88 5.42
C ASP A 108 13.99 -12.56 6.94
N PHE A 109 13.49 -13.46 7.78
CA PHE A 109 13.55 -13.36 9.24
C PHE A 109 14.86 -13.91 9.82
N ARG A 110 15.71 -14.54 9.00
CA ARG A 110 16.89 -15.33 9.42
C ARG A 110 18.16 -14.92 8.67
N GLU A 111 18.30 -13.64 8.34
CA GLU A 111 19.40 -13.12 7.54
C GLU A 111 20.77 -13.36 8.17
N ARG A 112 20.91 -13.23 9.49
CA ARG A 112 22.19 -13.50 10.18
C ARG A 112 22.50 -14.99 10.16
N SER A 113 21.54 -15.82 10.53
CA SER A 113 21.76 -17.28 10.59
C SER A 113 22.04 -17.90 9.22
N LEU A 114 21.43 -17.37 8.15
CA LEU A 114 21.56 -17.94 6.81
C LEU A 114 22.70 -17.31 5.99
N GLN A 115 22.91 -16.01 6.13
CA GLN A 115 23.81 -15.24 5.26
C GLN A 115 24.95 -14.55 6.02
N GLY A 116 24.92 -14.54 7.36
CA GLY A 116 25.93 -13.89 8.19
C GLY A 116 25.87 -12.35 8.18
N VAL A 117 24.75 -11.77 7.70
CA VAL A 117 24.53 -10.32 7.62
C VAL A 117 23.33 -9.89 8.48
N GLU A 118 23.31 -8.62 8.88
CA GLU A 118 22.26 -8.05 9.73
C GLU A 118 22.02 -8.84 11.04
N GLU A 119 20.79 -8.86 11.55
CA GLU A 119 20.35 -9.60 12.73
C GLU A 119 19.13 -10.46 12.36
N ASP A 120 18.96 -11.60 13.02
CA ASP A 120 17.72 -12.36 12.91
C ASP A 120 16.59 -11.63 13.64
N TRP A 121 15.39 -11.74 13.08
CA TRP A 121 14.21 -11.14 13.71
C TRP A 121 13.85 -11.91 14.99
N PRO A 122 13.33 -11.24 16.03
CA PRO A 122 12.86 -11.91 17.24
C PRO A 122 11.51 -12.63 17.04
N LEU A 123 11.01 -12.68 15.81
CA LEU A 123 9.75 -13.31 15.41
C LEU A 123 9.99 -14.18 14.18
N SER A 124 9.28 -15.29 14.09
CA SER A 124 9.28 -16.17 12.91
C SER A 124 8.21 -15.77 11.89
N TYR A 125 8.38 -16.25 10.65
CA TYR A 125 7.34 -16.14 9.65
C TYR A 125 6.04 -16.82 10.09
N GLN A 126 6.11 -17.96 10.79
CA GLN A 126 4.93 -18.71 11.22
C GLN A 126 4.13 -17.94 12.29
N GLU A 127 4.80 -17.17 13.14
CA GLU A 127 4.14 -16.26 14.09
C GLU A 127 3.45 -15.10 13.38
N LEU A 128 4.06 -14.55 12.31
CA LEU A 128 3.50 -13.40 11.58
C LEU A 128 2.45 -13.79 10.51
N SER A 129 2.50 -15.02 9.99
CA SER A 129 1.66 -15.51 8.89
C SER A 129 0.14 -15.37 9.15
N PRO A 130 -0.39 -15.68 10.36
CA PRO A 130 -1.80 -15.43 10.66
C PRO A 130 -2.20 -13.95 10.53
N PHE A 131 -1.31 -13.03 10.91
CA PHE A 131 -1.56 -11.58 10.80
C PHE A 131 -1.51 -11.11 9.35
N TYR A 132 -0.61 -11.66 8.52
CA TYR A 132 -0.66 -11.42 7.08
C TYR A 132 -2.01 -11.85 6.49
N SER A 133 -2.48 -13.07 6.80
CA SER A 133 -3.75 -13.57 6.31
C SER A 133 -4.95 -12.72 6.76
N TYR A 134 -4.90 -12.22 8.00
CA TYR A 134 -5.92 -11.32 8.53
C TYR A 134 -5.97 -10.00 7.74
N VAL A 135 -4.82 -9.34 7.57
CA VAL A 135 -4.71 -8.07 6.85
C VAL A 135 -5.06 -8.24 5.37
N GLU A 136 -4.61 -9.30 4.72
CA GLU A 136 -4.90 -9.55 3.30
C GLU A 136 -6.40 -9.68 3.01
N LYS A 137 -7.14 -10.36 3.90
CA LYS A 137 -8.61 -10.41 3.86
C LYS A 137 -9.19 -9.02 4.09
N MET A 138 -8.77 -8.33 5.15
CA MET A 138 -9.27 -6.98 5.47
C MET A 138 -9.13 -6.01 4.29
N ILE A 139 -7.98 -5.99 3.62
CA ILE A 139 -7.71 -4.99 2.58
C ILE A 139 -8.16 -5.43 1.17
N GLY A 140 -8.46 -6.72 0.99
CA GLY A 140 -8.85 -7.30 -0.30
C GLY A 140 -7.68 -7.41 -1.26
N VAL A 141 -6.66 -8.22 -0.91
CA VAL A 141 -5.50 -8.44 -1.79
C VAL A 141 -5.89 -9.36 -2.93
N THR A 142 -5.47 -9.02 -4.15
CA THR A 142 -5.55 -9.88 -5.33
C THR A 142 -4.25 -10.62 -5.54
N GLY A 143 -4.30 -11.80 -6.16
CA GLY A 143 -3.10 -12.58 -6.42
C GLY A 143 -3.40 -13.97 -6.95
N MET A 144 -2.34 -14.76 -7.09
CA MET A 144 -2.40 -16.19 -7.37
C MET A 144 -1.65 -16.93 -6.27
N ARG A 145 -2.00 -18.20 -6.08
CA ARG A 145 -1.19 -19.13 -5.28
C ARG A 145 -0.14 -19.70 -6.20
N ASP A 146 1.06 -19.12 -6.15
CA ASP A 146 2.17 -19.39 -7.05
C ASP A 146 3.16 -20.39 -6.44
N HIS A 147 3.02 -20.69 -5.14
CA HIS A 147 3.86 -21.66 -4.41
C HIS A 147 5.35 -21.35 -4.47
N LEU A 148 5.70 -20.06 -4.45
CA LEU A 148 7.09 -19.58 -4.42
C LEU A 148 7.54 -19.38 -2.97
N GLU A 149 8.70 -19.95 -2.62
CA GLU A 149 9.30 -19.81 -1.29
C GLU A 149 9.66 -18.35 -0.96
N ILE A 150 10.24 -17.65 -1.94
CA ILE A 150 10.70 -16.26 -1.78
C ILE A 150 9.57 -15.23 -1.72
N VAL A 151 8.35 -15.61 -2.11
CA VAL A 151 7.17 -14.76 -2.10
C VAL A 151 5.98 -15.64 -1.68
N PRO A 152 5.89 -16.04 -0.39
CA PRO A 152 4.93 -17.03 0.07
C PRO A 152 3.49 -16.63 -0.20
N ASP A 153 2.64 -17.60 -0.53
CA ASP A 153 1.22 -17.37 -0.80
C ASP A 153 0.45 -16.83 0.42
N GLY A 154 -0.76 -16.34 0.16
CA GLY A 154 -1.64 -15.72 1.13
C GLY A 154 -3.11 -15.85 0.72
N GLU A 155 -3.91 -14.90 1.16
CA GLU A 155 -5.35 -14.88 1.01
C GLU A 155 -5.74 -13.88 -0.07
N TYR A 156 -6.23 -14.40 -1.20
CA TYR A 156 -6.37 -13.60 -2.41
C TYR A 156 -7.78 -13.62 -3.00
N LEU A 157 -8.23 -12.45 -3.41
CA LEU A 157 -9.22 -12.25 -4.46
C LEU A 157 -8.64 -12.68 -5.82
N PRO A 158 -9.48 -12.91 -6.85
CA PRO A 158 -9.01 -13.22 -8.20
C PRO A 158 -7.96 -12.20 -8.68
N PRO A 159 -6.92 -12.64 -9.40
CA PRO A 159 -5.83 -11.74 -9.81
C PRO A 159 -6.33 -10.69 -10.80
N LEU A 160 -5.64 -9.55 -10.83
CA LEU A 160 -5.83 -8.55 -11.88
C LEU A 160 -5.56 -9.18 -13.26
N LYS A 161 -6.42 -8.83 -14.22
CA LYS A 161 -6.26 -9.30 -15.60
C LYS A 161 -5.00 -8.66 -16.21
N GLY A 162 -4.07 -9.51 -16.65
CA GLY A 162 -2.87 -9.06 -17.35
C GLY A 162 -3.19 -8.34 -18.66
N ARG A 163 -2.39 -7.32 -18.97
CA ARG A 163 -2.42 -6.56 -20.23
C ARG A 163 -1.84 -7.39 -21.37
N CYS A 164 -2.02 -6.92 -22.61
CA CYS A 164 -1.39 -7.55 -23.79
C CYS A 164 0.14 -7.63 -23.66
N SER A 165 0.78 -6.59 -23.09
CA SER A 165 2.21 -6.59 -22.79
C SER A 165 2.61 -7.72 -21.84
N ASP A 166 1.80 -7.97 -20.82
CA ASP A 166 2.07 -8.98 -19.80
C ASP A 166 2.03 -10.38 -20.42
N GLN A 167 1.14 -10.61 -21.39
CA GLN A 167 1.08 -11.87 -22.13
C GLN A 167 2.30 -12.10 -23.03
N ILE A 168 2.89 -11.04 -23.58
CA ILE A 168 4.13 -11.12 -24.36
C ILE A 168 5.30 -11.47 -23.44
N ILE A 169 5.43 -10.75 -22.31
CA ILE A 169 6.48 -10.98 -21.31
C ILE A 169 6.37 -12.40 -20.75
N LYS A 170 5.15 -12.85 -20.39
CA LYS A 170 4.91 -14.20 -19.85
C LYS A 170 5.41 -15.30 -20.78
N ARG A 171 5.22 -15.18 -22.10
CA ARG A 171 5.73 -16.15 -23.08
C ARG A 171 7.25 -16.19 -23.12
N THR A 172 7.90 -15.02 -23.02
CA THR A 172 9.37 -14.93 -23.01
C THR A 172 9.94 -15.51 -21.71
N CYS A 173 9.39 -15.13 -20.56
CA CYS A 173 9.76 -15.67 -19.25
C CYS A 173 9.64 -17.20 -19.23
N ALA A 174 8.56 -17.76 -19.77
CA ALA A 174 8.38 -19.21 -19.86
C ALA A 174 9.48 -19.90 -20.68
N ARG A 175 9.95 -19.30 -21.78
CA ARG A 175 11.06 -19.85 -22.59
C ARG A 175 12.41 -19.78 -21.86
N LEU A 176 12.59 -18.79 -21.00
CA LEU A 176 13.80 -18.60 -20.20
C LEU A 176 13.78 -19.39 -18.88
N GLY A 177 12.68 -20.09 -18.57
CA GLY A 177 12.51 -20.77 -17.28
C GLY A 177 12.37 -19.79 -16.10
N ILE A 178 11.97 -18.54 -16.35
CA ILE A 178 11.77 -17.52 -15.32
C ILE A 178 10.28 -17.51 -14.94
N PRO A 179 9.91 -17.78 -13.67
CA PRO A 179 8.53 -17.67 -13.23
C PRO A 179 8.03 -16.22 -13.30
N MET A 180 6.85 -16.02 -13.89
CA MET A 180 6.14 -14.74 -13.88
C MET A 180 4.81 -14.93 -13.17
N ILE A 181 4.62 -14.21 -12.07
CA ILE A 181 3.41 -14.25 -11.25
C ILE A 181 2.54 -13.01 -11.48
N ALA A 182 1.27 -13.10 -11.12
CA ALA A 182 0.44 -11.91 -11.01
C ALA A 182 0.93 -11.05 -9.84
N ALA A 183 0.98 -9.72 -10.03
CA ALA A 183 1.31 -8.83 -8.93
C ALA A 183 0.25 -8.97 -7.82
N ARG A 184 0.71 -9.07 -6.57
CA ARG A 184 -0.18 -9.13 -5.42
C ARG A 184 -0.51 -7.74 -4.94
N LYS A 185 -1.78 -7.34 -5.06
CA LYS A 185 -2.18 -5.95 -4.85
C LYS A 185 -3.48 -5.78 -4.08
N ALA A 186 -3.54 -4.80 -3.19
CA ALA A 186 -4.78 -4.36 -2.52
C ALA A 186 -5.66 -3.51 -3.46
N VAL A 187 -6.04 -4.10 -4.59
CA VAL A 187 -6.87 -3.52 -5.65
C VAL A 187 -7.99 -4.51 -5.95
N LEU A 188 -9.25 -4.13 -5.74
CA LEU A 188 -10.37 -5.04 -5.83
C LEU A 188 -10.67 -5.45 -7.27
N THR A 189 -10.85 -6.75 -7.52
CA THR A 189 -11.28 -7.32 -8.82
C THR A 189 -12.76 -7.68 -8.84
N GLU A 190 -13.39 -7.75 -7.67
CA GLU A 190 -14.81 -7.97 -7.44
C GLU A 190 -15.30 -7.04 -6.33
N PRO A 191 -16.62 -6.78 -6.20
CA PRO A 191 -17.15 -6.02 -5.07
C PRO A 191 -16.71 -6.65 -3.75
N TYR A 192 -16.10 -5.86 -2.86
CA TYR A 192 -15.56 -6.34 -1.60
C TYR A 192 -15.71 -5.27 -0.52
N ASP A 193 -16.25 -5.63 0.64
CA ASP A 193 -16.43 -4.72 1.78
C ASP A 193 -17.08 -3.37 1.40
N ASN A 194 -18.20 -3.44 0.68
CA ASN A 194 -18.94 -2.27 0.15
C ASN A 194 -18.15 -1.36 -0.80
N ARG A 195 -16.96 -1.77 -1.27
CA ARG A 195 -16.17 -1.04 -2.25
C ARG A 195 -16.30 -1.67 -3.64
N PRO A 196 -16.37 -0.86 -4.71
CA PRO A 196 -16.52 -1.36 -6.08
C PRO A 196 -15.20 -1.98 -6.60
N PRO A 197 -15.27 -2.87 -7.59
CA PRO A 197 -14.09 -3.38 -8.27
C PRO A 197 -13.41 -2.31 -9.12
N CYS A 198 -12.12 -2.51 -9.40
CA CYS A 198 -11.30 -1.67 -10.27
C CYS A 198 -11.81 -1.68 -11.71
N HIS A 199 -11.96 -0.49 -12.30
CA HIS A 199 -12.34 -0.26 -13.70
C HIS A 199 -11.14 0.12 -14.60
N TYR A 200 -9.91 -0.11 -14.13
CA TYR A 200 -8.68 -0.03 -14.93
C TYR A 200 -8.36 1.35 -15.54
N CYS A 201 -8.68 2.45 -14.84
CA CYS A 201 -8.41 3.82 -15.35
C CYS A 201 -6.93 4.21 -15.43
N GLY A 202 -6.03 3.50 -14.74
CA GLY A 202 -4.58 3.73 -14.81
C GLY A 202 -4.01 4.75 -13.81
N HIS A 203 -4.83 5.41 -12.98
CA HIS A 203 -4.42 6.46 -12.04
C HIS A 203 -4.07 5.95 -10.62
N CYS A 204 -3.58 4.71 -10.50
CA CYS A 204 -3.38 4.06 -9.18
C CYS A 204 -2.45 4.86 -8.25
N MET A 205 -1.38 5.43 -8.80
CA MET A 205 -0.37 6.18 -8.05
C MET A 205 -0.80 7.59 -7.66
N ASP A 206 -1.91 8.06 -8.22
CA ASP A 206 -2.38 9.42 -8.07
C ASP A 206 -3.50 9.55 -7.03
N GLY A 207 -4.11 8.43 -6.63
CA GLY A 207 -5.22 8.34 -5.69
C GLY A 207 -6.47 7.77 -6.37
N CYS A 208 -7.17 6.87 -5.67
CA CYS A 208 -8.34 6.17 -6.20
C CYS A 208 -9.63 6.82 -5.71
N ASP A 209 -10.24 7.67 -6.53
CA ASP A 209 -11.51 8.35 -6.23
C ASP A 209 -12.74 7.43 -6.18
N VAL A 210 -12.64 6.21 -6.74
CA VAL A 210 -13.71 5.20 -6.67
C VAL A 210 -13.58 4.24 -5.49
N GLY A 211 -12.46 4.28 -4.74
CA GLY A 211 -12.23 3.40 -3.58
C GLY A 211 -11.92 1.93 -3.91
N ALA A 212 -11.59 1.61 -5.16
CA ALA A 212 -11.22 0.24 -5.57
C ALA A 212 -9.81 -0.18 -5.09
N ILE A 213 -8.98 0.78 -4.69
CA ILE A 213 -7.69 0.53 -4.03
C ILE A 213 -7.89 0.72 -2.52
N PHE A 214 -7.28 -0.12 -1.69
CA PHE A 214 -7.31 0.08 -0.24
C PHE A 214 -6.57 1.37 0.15
N THR A 215 -7.22 2.21 0.98
CA THR A 215 -6.72 3.51 1.43
C THR A 215 -6.89 3.69 2.92
#